data_AF-I3SJ26-F1
#
_entry.id   AF-I3SJ26-F1
#
_cell.length_a   1.000
_cell.length_b   1.000
_cell.length_c   1.000
_cell.angle_alpha   90.00
_cell.angle_beta   90.00
_cell.angle_gamma   90.00
#
_symmetry.space_group_name_H-M   'P 1'
#
loop_
_entity.id
_entity.type
_entity.pdbx_description
1 polymer ?
#
loop_
_entity_poly.entity_id
_entity_poly.type
_entity_poly.pdbx_seq_one_letter_code
_entity_poly.pdbx_strand_id
1 'polypeptide(L)'
;MTCRKLEKVLICDDFTHKAASKLVFEALFFKAQQSLTASASLNSRFVERAYKYRPVKVVEFEVPRQQCVVYLDLKREECAALFPSGRVKFQTFHLCGWKFLLLGACSLNKRGTSRCFELAVGMKKKSSGSFVVDCEFAARSRPAKEFVTKYKSHYTFTGGTFVGTGNLFKVTWSKFMAEDSPFFINGVLHLKAEFTVRH
;
A
#
# COMPACT_ATOMS: atom_id res chain seq x y z
N MET A 1 4.57 -9.11 -10.31
CA MET A 1 3.61 -10.07 -10.94
C MET A 1 2.77 -10.75 -9.85
N THR A 2 1.47 -10.96 -10.09
CA THR A 2 0.55 -11.67 -9.17
C THR A 2 0.33 -13.11 -9.66
N CYS A 3 -0.08 -14.04 -8.79
CA CYS A 3 -0.34 -15.45 -9.17
C CYS A 3 -1.31 -15.55 -10.37
N ARG A 4 -2.42 -14.82 -10.33
CA ARG A 4 -3.38 -14.71 -11.44
C ARG A 4 -2.77 -14.28 -12.79
N LYS A 5 -1.67 -13.52 -12.80
CA LYS A 5 -0.99 -13.12 -14.03
C LYS A 5 -0.04 -14.21 -14.54
N LEU A 6 0.59 -14.96 -13.62
CA LEU A 6 1.42 -16.11 -13.97
C LEU A 6 0.56 -17.25 -14.51
N GLU A 7 -0.58 -17.51 -13.89
CA GLU A 7 -1.59 -18.46 -14.39
C GLU A 7 -2.00 -18.13 -15.83
N LYS A 8 -2.27 -16.84 -16.12
CA LYS A 8 -2.59 -16.38 -17.47
C LYS A 8 -1.47 -16.61 -18.48
N VAL A 9 -0.21 -16.56 -18.07
CA VAL A 9 0.94 -16.86 -18.96
C VAL A 9 1.01 -18.36 -19.24
N LEU A 10 0.70 -19.21 -18.26
CA LEU A 10 0.73 -20.67 -18.44
C LEU A 10 -0.34 -21.18 -19.41
N ILE A 11 -1.48 -20.50 -19.49
CA ILE A 11 -2.60 -20.83 -20.39
C ILE A 11 -2.60 -19.98 -21.69
N CYS A 12 -1.52 -19.25 -21.97
CA CYS A 12 -1.43 -18.37 -23.13
C CYS A 12 -0.99 -19.16 -24.36
N ASP A 13 -1.84 -19.18 -25.39
CA ASP A 13 -1.58 -19.94 -26.62
C ASP A 13 -0.42 -19.38 -27.47
N ASP A 14 0.02 -18.15 -27.20
CA ASP A 14 1.19 -17.53 -27.84
C ASP A 14 2.52 -18.20 -27.43
N PHE A 15 2.52 -19.01 -26.37
CA PHE A 15 3.68 -19.73 -25.87
C PHE A 15 3.44 -21.23 -25.89
N THR A 16 4.47 -22.01 -26.26
CA THR A 16 4.44 -23.43 -25.94
C THR A 16 4.40 -23.61 -24.42
N HIS A 17 3.65 -24.61 -23.93
CA HIS A 17 3.54 -24.89 -22.50
C HIS A 17 4.92 -25.01 -21.82
N LYS A 18 5.90 -25.60 -22.50
CA LYS A 18 7.29 -25.72 -22.04
C LYS A 18 7.98 -24.36 -21.89
N ALA A 19 7.82 -23.46 -22.85
CA ALA A 19 8.37 -22.11 -22.79
C ALA A 19 7.70 -21.26 -21.71
N ALA A 20 6.36 -21.29 -21.64
CA ALA A 20 5.58 -20.58 -20.62
C ALA A 20 5.96 -21.03 -19.21
N SER A 21 6.02 -22.34 -18.97
CA SER A 21 6.43 -22.92 -17.69
C SER A 21 7.83 -22.47 -17.29
N LYS A 22 8.80 -22.57 -18.22
CA LYS A 22 10.19 -22.13 -17.97
C LYS A 22 10.26 -20.66 -17.57
N LEU A 23 9.57 -19.78 -18.29
CA LEU A 23 9.55 -18.33 -18.00
C LEU A 23 8.91 -18.04 -16.63
N VAL A 24 7.83 -18.73 -16.28
CA VAL A 24 7.15 -18.59 -14.98
C VAL A 24 8.05 -19.06 -13.84
N PHE A 25 8.70 -20.22 -13.98
CA PHE A 25 9.64 -20.74 -12.99
C PHE A 25 10.85 -19.83 -12.81
N GLU A 26 11.47 -19.35 -13.90
CA GLU A 26 12.58 -18.40 -13.84
C GLU A 26 12.16 -17.09 -13.13
N ALA A 27 10.97 -16.56 -13.42
CA ALA A 27 10.45 -15.36 -12.77
C ALA A 27 10.16 -15.57 -11.27
N LEU A 28 9.62 -16.74 -10.89
CA LEU A 28 9.37 -17.09 -9.49
C LEU A 28 10.68 -17.27 -8.72
N PHE A 29 11.66 -17.96 -9.31
CA PHE A 29 12.98 -18.19 -8.72
C PHE A 29 13.72 -16.86 -8.53
N PHE A 30 13.74 -16.01 -9.55
CA PHE A 30 14.33 -14.66 -9.46
C PHE A 30 13.69 -13.83 -8.33
N LYS A 31 12.37 -13.90 -8.17
CA LYS A 31 11.67 -13.20 -7.08
C LYS A 31 12.02 -13.78 -5.70
N ALA A 32 12.16 -15.10 -5.58
CA ALA A 32 12.55 -15.75 -4.33
C ALA A 32 13.99 -15.39 -3.92
N GLN A 33 14.93 -15.38 -4.87
CA GLN A 33 16.32 -14.99 -4.61
C GLN A 33 16.41 -13.55 -4.07
N GLN A 34 15.68 -12.60 -4.66
CA GLN A 34 15.68 -11.22 -4.15
C GLN A 34 15.11 -11.06 -2.74
N SER A 35 14.16 -11.91 -2.33
CA SER A 35 13.67 -11.88 -0.94
C SER A 35 14.69 -12.38 0.09
N LEU A 36 15.69 -13.15 -0.37
CA LEU A 36 16.73 -13.75 0.46
C LEU A 36 18.04 -12.94 0.45
N THR A 37 18.32 -12.23 -0.65
CA THR A 37 19.53 -11.40 -0.80
C THR A 37 19.13 -9.97 -1.13
N ALA A 38 19.29 -9.05 -0.17
CA ALA A 38 19.04 -7.61 -0.37
C ALA A 38 20.01 -6.94 -1.36
N SER A 39 20.96 -7.68 -1.95
CA SER A 39 21.95 -7.16 -2.89
C SER A 39 22.61 -8.31 -3.67
N ALA A 40 22.04 -8.74 -4.80
CA ALA A 40 22.78 -9.48 -5.83
C ALA A 40 21.99 -9.48 -7.15
N SER A 41 22.23 -8.47 -7.98
CA SER A 41 21.80 -8.42 -9.37
C SER A 41 22.60 -9.44 -10.20
N LEU A 42 22.20 -10.70 -10.22
CA LEU A 42 22.86 -11.77 -11.00
C LEU A 42 22.14 -12.14 -12.31
N ASN A 43 21.03 -11.49 -12.66
CA ASN A 43 20.35 -11.74 -13.94
C ASN A 43 19.93 -10.44 -14.63
N SER A 44 20.71 -10.02 -15.62
CA SER A 44 20.44 -8.85 -16.47
C SER A 44 19.13 -8.93 -17.27
N ARG A 45 18.53 -10.14 -17.37
CA ARG A 45 17.23 -10.36 -18.04
C ARG A 45 16.02 -9.87 -17.25
N PHE A 46 16.15 -9.71 -15.92
CA PHE A 46 15.04 -9.29 -15.08
C PHE A 46 15.43 -8.05 -14.29
N VAL A 47 15.14 -6.88 -14.85
CA VAL A 47 15.23 -5.61 -14.12
C VAL A 47 13.94 -5.46 -13.31
N GLU A 48 14.04 -5.13 -12.02
CA GLU A 48 12.88 -4.71 -11.25
C GLU A 48 12.26 -3.49 -11.94
N ARG A 49 11.08 -3.66 -12.52
CA ARG A 49 10.37 -2.53 -13.14
C ARG A 49 10.14 -1.48 -12.07
N ALA A 50 10.49 -0.23 -12.36
CA ALA A 50 10.04 0.92 -11.59
C ALA A 50 8.51 0.96 -11.61
N TYR A 51 7.88 0.33 -10.62
CA TYR A 51 6.42 0.29 -10.54
C TYR A 51 5.94 1.71 -10.25
N LYS A 52 5.04 2.23 -11.10
CA LYS A 52 4.30 3.48 -10.85
C LYS A 52 3.60 3.49 -9.47
N TYR A 53 3.37 2.31 -8.89
CA TYR A 53 2.69 2.10 -7.62
C TYR A 53 3.54 1.26 -6.68
N ARG A 54 3.64 1.66 -5.41
CA ARG A 54 4.39 0.91 -4.39
C ARG A 54 3.69 -0.40 -4.02
N PRO A 55 4.36 -1.56 -4.03
CA PRO A 55 3.75 -2.83 -3.64
C PRO A 55 3.13 -2.77 -2.23
N VAL A 56 2.06 -3.53 -2.02
CA VAL A 56 1.42 -3.71 -0.70
C VAL A 56 1.10 -5.17 -0.46
N LYS A 57 1.03 -5.57 0.81
CA LYS A 57 0.52 -6.89 1.20
C LYS A 57 -0.96 -6.74 1.57
N VAL A 58 -1.82 -7.50 0.91
CA VAL A 58 -3.27 -7.45 1.11
C VAL A 58 -3.75 -8.79 1.68
N VAL A 59 -4.63 -8.73 2.67
CA VAL A 59 -5.34 -9.88 3.23
C VAL A 59 -6.84 -9.57 3.11
N GLU A 60 -7.57 -10.41 2.38
CA GLU A 60 -9.00 -10.24 2.13
C GLU A 60 -9.77 -11.30 2.94
N PHE A 61 -10.90 -10.90 3.53
CA PHE A 61 -11.80 -11.76 4.30
C PHE A 61 -13.21 -11.64 3.72
N GLU A 62 -13.84 -12.78 3.45
CA GLU A 62 -15.21 -12.83 2.93
C GLU A 62 -16.26 -13.05 4.02
N VAL A 63 -15.89 -13.76 5.10
CA VAL A 63 -16.79 -14.18 6.20
C VAL A 63 -16.07 -13.92 7.54
N PRO A 64 -16.77 -13.50 8.62
CA PRO A 64 -18.21 -13.18 8.71
C PRO A 64 -18.59 -11.81 8.14
N ARG A 65 -17.61 -10.98 7.79
CA ARG A 65 -17.81 -9.67 7.18
C ARG A 65 -16.82 -9.49 6.04
N GLN A 66 -17.23 -8.77 5.01
CA GLN A 66 -16.33 -8.41 3.92
C GLN A 66 -15.32 -7.37 4.41
N GLN A 67 -14.08 -7.80 4.57
CA GLN A 67 -13.01 -6.99 5.14
C GLN A 67 -11.73 -7.12 4.31
N CYS A 68 -10.94 -6.06 4.26
CA CYS A 68 -9.65 -6.03 3.60
C CYS A 68 -8.63 -5.35 4.51
N VAL A 69 -7.48 -5.99 4.74
CA VAL A 69 -6.36 -5.45 5.51
C VAL A 69 -5.17 -5.28 4.57
N VAL A 70 -4.67 -4.05 4.48
CA VAL A 70 -3.54 -3.65 3.63
C VAL A 70 -2.38 -3.25 4.52
N TYR A 71 -1.26 -3.96 4.40
CA TYR A 71 0.01 -3.61 5.02
C TYR A 71 0.90 -2.91 4.00
N LEU A 72 1.51 -1.81 4.42
CA LEU A 72 2.37 -1.00 3.58
C LEU A 72 3.53 -0.42 4.39
N ASP A 73 4.70 -0.39 3.76
CA ASP A 73 5.93 0.08 4.36
C ASP A 73 6.50 1.24 3.52
N LEU A 74 7.08 2.22 4.19
CA LEU A 74 7.85 3.30 3.57
C LEU A 74 9.16 3.45 4.32
N LYS A 75 10.29 3.46 3.59
CA LYS A 75 11.57 3.81 4.19
C LYS A 75 11.59 5.29 4.55
N ARG A 76 12.39 5.67 5.54
CA ARG A 76 12.52 7.06 6.00
C ARG A 76 12.96 7.98 4.86
N GLU A 77 13.84 7.53 3.98
CA GLU A 77 14.31 8.31 2.82
C GLU A 77 13.17 8.51 1.80
N GLU A 78 12.29 7.51 1.65
CA GLU A 78 11.11 7.58 0.78
C GLU A 78 10.06 8.52 1.37
N CYS A 79 9.90 8.53 2.69
CA CYS A 79 9.11 9.55 3.38
C CYS A 79 9.71 10.94 3.15
N ALA A 80 11.02 11.12 3.34
CA ALA A 80 11.70 12.40 3.16
C ALA A 80 11.49 12.98 1.76
N ALA A 81 11.51 12.14 0.72
CA ALA A 81 11.25 12.54 -0.67
C ALA A 81 9.81 13.05 -0.92
N LEU A 82 8.87 12.86 0.02
CA LEU A 82 7.54 13.46 -0.08
C LEU A 82 7.53 14.93 0.34
N PHE A 83 8.54 15.44 1.06
CA PHE A 83 8.55 16.85 1.41
C PHE A 83 8.88 17.72 0.19
N PRO A 84 8.24 18.90 0.00
CA PRO A 84 7.21 19.52 0.86
C PRO A 84 5.76 19.18 0.50
N SER A 85 5.52 18.59 -0.68
CA SER A 85 4.17 18.40 -1.25
C SER A 85 4.04 17.13 -2.12
N GLY A 86 5.04 16.25 -2.07
CA GLY A 86 5.12 15.00 -2.79
C GLY A 86 4.11 13.96 -2.31
N ARG A 87 3.83 13.00 -3.20
CA ARG A 87 2.80 11.97 -3.00
C ARG A 87 3.30 10.63 -3.50
N VAL A 88 2.91 9.57 -2.79
CA VAL A 88 3.16 8.18 -3.17
C VAL A 88 1.84 7.43 -3.30
N LYS A 89 1.64 6.78 -4.45
CA LYS A 89 0.49 5.91 -4.69
C LYS A 89 0.92 4.47 -4.45
N PHE A 90 0.14 3.75 -3.67
CA PHE A 90 0.38 2.34 -3.39
C PHE A 90 -0.26 1.45 -4.46
N GLN A 91 -0.01 0.16 -4.46
CA GLN A 91 -0.65 -0.74 -5.40
C GLN A 91 -2.14 -0.85 -5.07
N THR A 92 -2.97 -0.93 -6.11
CA THR A 92 -4.41 -1.10 -5.94
C THR A 92 -4.77 -2.45 -5.35
N PHE A 93 -5.78 -2.48 -4.50
CA PHE A 93 -6.35 -3.68 -3.89
C PHE A 93 -7.85 -3.76 -4.18
N HIS A 94 -8.50 -4.89 -3.85
CA HIS A 94 -9.94 -5.04 -4.05
C HIS A 94 -10.67 -5.16 -2.71
N LEU A 95 -11.91 -4.69 -2.69
CA LEU A 95 -12.86 -4.89 -1.60
C LEU A 95 -14.24 -4.99 -2.25
N CYS A 96 -14.93 -6.12 -2.05
CA CYS A 96 -16.23 -6.43 -2.65
C CYS A 96 -16.24 -6.29 -4.19
N GLY A 97 -15.15 -6.70 -4.85
CA GLY A 97 -14.98 -6.56 -6.31
C GLY A 97 -14.61 -5.15 -6.79
N TRP A 98 -14.69 -4.13 -5.93
CA TRP A 98 -14.30 -2.76 -6.25
C TRP A 98 -12.81 -2.55 -6.06
N LYS A 99 -12.22 -1.67 -6.87
CA LYS A 99 -10.77 -1.41 -6.85
C LYS A 99 -10.47 -0.15 -6.07
N PHE A 100 -9.60 -0.27 -5.07
CA PHE A 100 -9.16 0.82 -4.21
C PHE A 100 -7.67 1.09 -4.35
N LEU A 101 -7.26 2.27 -3.90
CA LEU A 101 -5.88 2.75 -3.92
C LEU A 101 -5.61 3.56 -2.65
N LEU A 102 -4.47 3.30 -1.98
CA LEU A 102 -3.96 4.17 -0.93
C LEU A 102 -3.03 5.24 -1.50
N LEU A 103 -3.04 6.41 -0.87
CA LEU A 103 -2.19 7.56 -1.15
C LEU A 103 -1.55 8.04 0.16
N GLY A 104 -0.23 8.06 0.20
CA GLY A 104 0.54 8.76 1.23
C GLY A 104 1.03 10.10 0.68
N ALA A 105 1.02 11.16 1.47
CA ALA A 105 1.47 12.48 1.04
C ALA A 105 2.06 13.32 2.16
N CYS A 106 2.94 14.25 1.80
CA CYS A 106 3.18 15.43 2.63
C CYS A 106 2.18 16.49 2.20
N SER A 107 1.28 16.90 3.11
CA SER A 107 0.30 17.94 2.82
C SER A 107 0.19 18.94 3.95
N LEU A 108 -0.35 20.12 3.65
CA LEU A 108 -0.69 21.08 4.67
C LEU A 108 -1.85 20.54 5.50
N ASN A 109 -1.78 20.74 6.82
CA ASN A 109 -2.92 20.50 7.70
C ASN A 109 -4.13 21.33 7.23
N LYS A 110 -5.34 20.99 7.71
CA LYS A 110 -6.57 21.71 7.33
C LYS A 110 -6.55 23.22 7.61
N ARG A 111 -5.69 23.68 8.53
CA ARG A 111 -5.52 25.10 8.88
C ARG A 111 -4.45 25.81 8.04
N GLY A 112 -3.76 25.10 7.15
CA GLY A 112 -2.67 25.65 6.34
C GLY A 112 -1.38 25.97 7.10
N THR A 113 -1.29 25.67 8.40
CA THR A 113 -0.20 26.18 9.26
C THR A 113 1.04 25.29 9.31
N SER A 114 0.89 23.99 9.07
CA SER A 114 1.99 23.04 9.16
C SER A 114 1.84 21.91 8.16
N ARG A 115 2.97 21.43 7.62
CA ARG A 115 2.99 20.20 6.84
C ARG A 115 2.88 18.98 7.75
N CYS A 116 2.18 17.95 7.30
CA CYS A 116 1.87 16.74 8.03
C CYS A 116 1.89 15.54 7.08
N PHE A 117 1.99 14.34 7.64
CA PHE A 117 1.85 13.11 6.86
C PHE A 117 0.37 12.76 6.70
N GLU A 118 -0.12 12.82 5.48
CA GLU A 118 -1.47 12.44 5.08
C GLU A 118 -1.50 10.99 4.61
N LEU A 119 -2.58 10.30 4.98
CA LEU A 119 -2.94 9.01 4.43
C LEU A 119 -4.41 9.03 4.01
N ALA A 120 -4.65 8.68 2.75
CA ALA A 120 -5.98 8.65 2.17
C ALA A 120 -6.19 7.40 1.32
N VAL A 121 -7.44 6.97 1.22
CA VAL A 121 -7.91 5.88 0.36
C VAL A 121 -8.84 6.45 -0.71
N GLY A 122 -8.70 5.98 -1.94
CA GLY A 122 -9.56 6.35 -3.05
C GLY A 122 -10.12 5.12 -3.75
N MET A 123 -11.37 5.21 -4.17
CA MET A 123 -12.01 4.20 -5.01
C MET A 123 -11.76 4.52 -6.48
N LYS A 124 -11.18 3.59 -7.23
CA LYS A 124 -11.00 3.71 -8.67
C LYS A 124 -12.38 3.57 -9.34
N LYS A 125 -12.76 4.57 -10.13
CA LYS A 125 -14.08 4.69 -10.75
C LYS A 125 -14.50 3.40 -11.49
N LYS A 126 -15.62 2.79 -11.08
CA LYS A 126 -16.52 1.96 -11.89
C LYS A 126 -17.95 2.02 -11.31
N SER A 127 -18.94 1.67 -12.12
CA SER A 127 -20.36 2.11 -12.16
C SER A 127 -21.30 1.67 -11.03
N SER A 128 -22.34 2.50 -10.78
CA SER A 128 -23.60 2.25 -10.04
C SER A 128 -23.49 1.43 -8.74
N GLY A 129 -23.30 2.13 -7.63
CA GLY A 129 -23.35 1.60 -6.27
C GLY A 129 -22.62 2.50 -5.28
N SER A 130 -23.13 2.60 -4.07
CA SER A 130 -22.40 3.17 -2.93
C SER A 130 -22.46 2.17 -1.79
N PHE A 131 -21.40 2.11 -0.99
CA PHE A 131 -21.39 1.32 0.22
C PHE A 131 -20.60 2.05 1.30
N VAL A 132 -21.01 1.78 2.53
CA VAL A 132 -20.39 2.37 3.71
C VAL A 132 -19.28 1.44 4.17
N VAL A 133 -18.07 2.00 4.29
CA VAL A 133 -16.89 1.27 4.72
C VAL A 133 -16.34 1.92 5.97
N ASP A 134 -16.14 1.11 7.01
CA ASP A 134 -15.28 1.46 8.13
C ASP A 134 -13.83 1.38 7.72
N CYS A 135 -13.15 2.52 7.79
CA CYS A 135 -11.73 2.66 7.50
C CYS A 135 -10.98 2.89 8.81
N GLU A 136 -9.97 2.06 9.08
CA GLU A 136 -9.06 2.20 10.19
C GLU A 136 -7.61 2.22 9.71
N PHE A 137 -6.86 3.27 10.07
CA PHE A 137 -5.44 3.37 9.78
C PHE A 137 -4.65 3.27 11.08
N ALA A 138 -3.68 2.36 11.10
CA ALA A 138 -2.79 2.09 12.21
C ALA A 138 -1.33 2.16 11.75
N ALA A 139 -0.43 2.41 12.69
CA ALA A 139 1.01 2.40 12.46
C ALA A 139 1.72 1.70 13.60
N ARG A 140 2.85 1.05 13.30
CA ARG A 140 3.74 0.58 14.38
C ARG A 140 4.46 1.75 15.02
N SER A 141 4.67 1.68 16.33
CA SER A 141 5.48 2.65 17.05
C SER A 141 6.33 1.99 18.14
N ARG A 142 7.50 2.57 18.40
CA ARG A 142 8.33 2.21 19.56
C ARG A 142 7.64 2.62 20.88
N PRO A 143 7.86 1.89 21.99
CA PRO A 143 8.73 0.71 22.10
C PRO A 143 8.05 -0.61 21.71
N ALA A 144 6.71 -0.70 21.78
CA ALA A 144 5.98 -1.97 21.64
C ALA A 144 6.11 -2.63 20.25
N LYS A 145 6.38 -1.85 19.19
CA LYS A 145 6.43 -2.34 17.79
C LYS A 145 5.11 -2.98 17.31
N GLU A 146 4.02 -2.76 18.03
CA GLU A 146 2.67 -3.19 17.66
C GLU A 146 1.93 -2.12 16.86
N PHE A 147 0.96 -2.54 16.06
CA PHE A 147 0.11 -1.60 15.33
C PHE A 147 -0.85 -0.91 16.29
N VAL A 148 -0.76 0.41 16.37
CA VAL A 148 -1.68 1.25 17.15
C VAL A 148 -2.54 2.06 16.19
N THR A 149 -3.85 2.00 16.37
CA THR A 149 -4.82 2.79 15.61
C THR A 149 -4.53 4.28 15.75
N LYS A 150 -4.36 4.95 14.60
CA LYS A 150 -4.08 6.39 14.51
C LYS A 150 -5.30 7.17 14.01
N TYR A 151 -6.11 6.54 13.18
CA TYR A 151 -7.30 7.13 12.59
C TYR A 151 -8.39 6.09 12.37
N LYS A 152 -9.64 6.47 12.63
CA LYS A 152 -10.81 5.65 12.36
C LYS A 152 -11.96 6.54 11.89
N SER A 153 -12.61 6.16 10.81
CA SER A 153 -13.78 6.86 10.26
C SER A 153 -14.58 5.91 9.39
N HIS A 154 -15.84 6.24 9.13
CA HIS A 154 -16.63 5.57 8.09
C HIS A 154 -16.79 6.50 6.91
N TYR A 155 -16.85 5.94 5.70
CA TYR A 155 -17.08 6.71 4.48
C TYR A 155 -18.03 5.98 3.55
N THR A 156 -18.88 6.75 2.89
CA THR A 156 -19.67 6.28 1.75
C THR A 156 -18.87 6.53 0.48
N PHE A 157 -18.41 5.48 -0.18
CA PHE A 157 -17.66 5.60 -1.43
C PHE A 157 -18.61 5.69 -2.62
N THR A 158 -18.55 6.81 -3.35
CA THR A 158 -19.30 7.04 -4.60
C THR A 158 -18.39 7.09 -5.84
N GLY A 159 -17.08 6.90 -5.64
CA GLY A 159 -16.05 6.88 -6.67
C GLY A 159 -15.43 8.26 -6.98
N GLY A 160 -14.17 8.26 -7.40
CA GLY A 160 -13.50 9.46 -7.94
C GLY A 160 -12.89 10.42 -6.92
N THR A 161 -13.08 10.19 -5.61
CA THR A 161 -12.49 11.00 -4.54
C THR A 161 -11.60 10.16 -3.62
N PHE A 162 -10.62 10.83 -2.99
CA PHE A 162 -9.83 10.29 -1.90
C PHE A 162 -10.40 10.80 -0.58
N VAL A 163 -10.48 9.92 0.40
CA VAL A 163 -10.93 10.22 1.77
C VAL A 163 -9.91 9.67 2.77
N GLY A 164 -9.73 10.35 3.89
CA GLY A 164 -8.76 9.95 4.90
C GLY A 164 -8.44 11.06 5.89
N THR A 165 -7.20 11.07 6.37
CA THR A 165 -6.70 12.05 7.34
C THR A 165 -5.50 12.81 6.80
N GLY A 166 -5.56 14.15 6.85
CA GLY A 166 -4.45 15.04 6.48
C GLY A 166 -3.31 15.09 7.50
N ASN A 167 -3.48 14.45 8.67
CA ASN A 167 -2.40 14.29 9.66
C ASN A 167 -2.60 12.99 10.43
N LEU A 168 -2.03 11.90 9.91
CA LEU A 168 -2.17 10.57 10.50
C LEU A 168 -1.55 10.51 11.91
N PHE A 169 -0.40 11.13 12.12
CA PHE A 169 0.36 11.03 13.37
C PHE A 169 0.06 12.13 14.39
N LYS A 170 -0.82 13.08 14.04
CA LYS A 170 -1.16 14.25 14.86
C LYS A 170 0.06 15.09 15.26
N VAL A 171 1.11 15.08 14.43
CA VAL A 171 2.34 15.88 14.60
C VAL A 171 2.68 16.63 13.32
N THR A 172 3.60 17.59 13.40
CA THR A 172 4.15 18.25 12.21
C THR A 172 5.09 17.31 11.46
N TRP A 173 5.35 17.61 10.19
CA TRP A 173 6.28 16.87 9.35
C TRP A 173 7.69 16.80 9.95
N SER A 174 8.16 17.93 10.52
CA SER A 174 9.45 18.00 11.20
C SER A 174 9.54 17.02 12.39
N LYS A 175 8.52 16.98 13.25
CA LYS A 175 8.44 16.03 14.36
C LYS A 175 8.26 14.59 13.89
N PHE A 176 7.49 14.38 12.83
CA PHE A 176 7.31 13.07 12.22
C PHE A 176 8.65 12.51 11.71
N MET A 177 9.46 13.32 11.03
CA MET A 177 10.74 12.92 10.42
C MET A 177 11.96 12.99 11.35
N ALA A 178 11.80 13.46 12.59
CA ALA A 178 12.90 13.60 13.55
C ALA A 178 13.62 12.26 13.82
N GLU A 179 14.91 12.29 14.15
CA GLU A 179 15.71 11.07 14.38
C GLU A 179 15.11 10.18 15.48
N ASP A 180 14.66 10.82 16.55
CA ASP A 180 14.00 10.22 17.72
C ASP A 180 12.53 9.83 17.48
N SER A 181 11.98 10.11 16.30
CA SER A 181 10.59 9.80 15.97
C SER A 181 10.24 8.33 16.27
N PRO A 182 9.18 8.07 17.05
CA PRO A 182 8.84 6.71 17.48
C PRO A 182 8.23 5.87 16.35
N PHE A 183 7.87 6.49 15.22
CA PHE A 183 7.13 5.85 14.12
C PHE A 183 8.02 5.08 13.14
N PHE A 184 9.33 5.36 13.15
CA PHE A 184 10.30 4.64 12.33
C PHE A 184 10.98 3.55 13.15
N ILE A 185 10.77 2.29 12.76
CA ILE A 185 11.43 1.13 13.34
C ILE A 185 12.47 0.67 12.34
N ASN A 186 13.75 0.73 12.70
CA ASN A 186 14.88 0.42 11.80
C ASN A 186 14.83 1.22 10.49
N GLY A 187 14.44 2.50 10.56
CA GLY A 187 14.33 3.37 9.39
C GLY A 187 13.08 3.13 8.53
N VAL A 188 12.15 2.27 8.94
CA VAL A 188 10.93 1.96 8.18
C VAL A 188 9.68 2.40 8.94
N LEU A 189 8.79 3.08 8.25
CA LEU A 189 7.42 3.33 8.68
C LEU A 189 6.54 2.16 8.26
N HIS A 190 5.92 1.49 9.23
CA HIS A 190 4.99 0.38 8.99
C HIS A 190 3.55 0.84 9.22
N LEU A 191 2.71 0.82 8.18
CA LEU A 191 1.29 1.14 8.28
C LEU A 191 0.41 -0.08 8.00
N LYS A 192 -0.76 -0.09 8.63
CA LYS A 192 -1.86 -1.02 8.38
C LYS A 192 -3.10 -0.19 8.08
N ALA A 193 -3.78 -0.46 6.98
CA ALA A 193 -5.08 0.09 6.66
C ALA A 193 -6.10 -1.04 6.59
N GLU A 194 -7.18 -0.92 7.34
CA GLU A 194 -8.22 -1.92 7.48
C GLU A 194 -9.55 -1.33 7.02
N PHE A 195 -10.25 -2.10 6.18
CA PHE A 195 -11.48 -1.70 5.54
C PHE A 195 -12.54 -2.77 5.82
N THR A 196 -13.64 -2.39 6.45
CA THR A 196 -14.75 -3.31 6.75
C THR A 196 -16.02 -2.76 6.15
N VAL A 197 -16.70 -3.53 5.32
CA VAL A 197 -18.01 -3.13 4.77
C VAL A 197 -19.06 -3.22 5.85
N ARG A 198 -19.87 -2.16 5.99
CA ARG A 198 -21.07 -2.16 6.82
C ARG A 198 -22.25 -2.69 6.01
N HIS A 199 -23.01 -3.59 6.62
CA HIS A 199 -24.31 -4.05 6.12
C HIS A 199 -25.41 -3.20 6.75
#